data_AF-A0A958C099-F1
#
_entry.id   AF-A0A958C099-F1
#
_cell.length_a   1.000
_cell.length_b   1.000
_cell.length_c   1.000
_cell.angle_alpha   90.00
_cell.angle_beta   90.00
_cell.angle_gamma   90.00
#
_symmetry.space_group_name_H-M   'P 1'
#
loop_
_entity.id
_entity.type
_entity.pdbx_description
1 polymer ?
#
loop_
_entity_poly.entity_id
_entity_poly.type
_entity_poly.pdbx_seq_one_letter_code
_entity_poly.pdbx_strand_id
1 'polypeptide(L)'
;LAPDPEVLLLDEPTAGMATEQVPELIDLIQSFQAAGNKTVLLVEHNMNVVMRVSDVITVMHYGQVLAEGTPADVTANEVVQEAYLGTLYEDVATGS
;
A
#
# COMPACT_ATOMS: atom_id res chain seq x y z
N LEU A 1 -10.01 28.64 -2.60
CA LEU A 1 -9.07 27.62 -2.08
C LEU A 1 -9.84 26.31 -2.10
N ALA A 2 -9.31 25.30 -2.81
CA ALA A 2 -10.03 24.09 -3.20
C ALA A 2 -10.51 23.27 -1.97
N PRO A 3 -11.63 22.54 -2.14
CA PRO A 3 -12.59 22.23 -1.09
C PRO A 3 -12.14 21.02 -0.30
N ASP A 4 -12.42 21.02 1.00
CA ASP A 4 -12.21 19.89 1.92
C ASP A 4 -12.68 18.55 1.30
N PRO A 5 -11.78 17.72 0.72
CA PRO A 5 -12.23 16.58 -0.07
C PRO A 5 -12.63 15.44 0.87
N GLU A 6 -13.71 14.74 0.52
CA GLU A 6 -14.17 13.55 1.25
C GLU A 6 -13.35 12.31 0.88
N VAL A 7 -12.73 12.30 -0.31
CA VAL A 7 -11.92 11.20 -0.84
C VAL A 7 -10.60 11.73 -1.41
N LEU A 8 -9.50 11.14 -1.00
CA LEU A 8 -8.15 11.37 -1.52
C LEU A 8 -7.72 10.12 -2.32
N LEU A 9 -7.34 10.31 -3.58
CA LEU A 9 -6.81 9.26 -4.45
C LEU A 9 -5.32 9.51 -4.67
N LEU A 10 -4.48 8.52 -4.37
CA LEU A 10 -3.03 8.58 -4.54
C LEU A 10 -2.60 7.42 -5.42
N ASP A 11 -1.99 7.73 -6.56
CA ASP A 11 -1.49 6.75 -7.53
C ASP A 11 0.04 6.75 -7.48
N GLU A 12 0.60 5.70 -6.89
CA GLU A 12 2.03 5.49 -6.64
C GLU A 12 2.77 6.72 -6.09
N PRO A 13 2.30 7.36 -5.00
CA PRO A 13 2.91 8.58 -4.48
C PRO A 13 4.37 8.40 -4.03
N THR A 14 4.80 7.18 -3.70
CA THR A 14 6.17 6.89 -3.27
C THR A 14 7.12 6.65 -4.43
N ALA A 15 6.61 6.51 -5.66
CA ALA A 15 7.44 6.33 -6.84
C ALA A 15 8.34 7.57 -7.06
N GLY A 16 9.65 7.34 -7.00
CA GLY A 16 10.65 8.40 -7.15
C GLY A 16 10.86 9.27 -5.90
N MET A 17 10.20 8.97 -4.78
CA MET A 17 10.55 9.56 -3.48
C MET A 17 11.84 8.93 -2.93
N ALA A 18 12.63 9.70 -2.20
CA ALA A 18 13.72 9.15 -1.43
C ALA A 18 13.16 8.31 -0.26
N THR A 19 13.80 7.20 0.09
CA THR A 19 13.35 6.29 1.16
C THR A 19 13.15 7.02 2.48
N GLU A 20 13.93 8.06 2.75
CA GLU A 20 13.86 8.89 3.94
C GLU A 20 12.59 9.75 4.00
N GLN A 21 11.92 10.01 2.87
CA GLN A 21 10.70 10.82 2.78
C GLN A 21 9.42 9.98 2.92
N VAL A 22 9.51 8.67 2.78
CA VAL A 22 8.37 7.74 2.89
C VAL A 22 7.68 7.84 4.26
N PRO A 23 8.38 7.94 5.40
CA PRO A 23 7.73 8.13 6.71
C PRO A 23 6.87 9.39 6.78
N GLU A 24 7.32 10.51 6.20
CA GLU A 24 6.56 11.77 6.22
C GLU A 24 5.25 11.65 5.45
N LEU A 25 5.25 10.94 4.32
CA LEU A 25 4.03 10.64 3.57
C LEU A 25 3.06 9.76 4.37
N ILE A 26 3.57 8.74 5.06
CA ILE A 26 2.76 7.86 5.90
C ILE A 26 2.09 8.67 7.02
N ASP A 27 2.86 9.52 7.71
CA ASP A 27 2.34 10.36 8.78
C ASP A 27 1.28 11.34 8.27
N LEU A 28 1.49 11.90 7.06
CA LEU A 28 0.51 12.75 6.40
C LEU A 28 -0.81 12.00 6.11
N ILE A 29 -0.74 10.81 5.52
CA ILE A 29 -1.92 9.98 5.23
C ILE A 29 -2.65 9.63 6.53
N GLN A 30 -1.91 9.22 7.57
CA GLN A 30 -2.48 8.90 8.88
C GLN A 30 -3.15 10.13 9.53
N SER A 31 -2.62 11.33 9.34
CA SER A 31 -3.25 12.57 9.84
C SER A 31 -4.61 12.84 9.21
N PHE A 32 -4.77 12.54 7.91
CA PHE A 32 -6.06 12.66 7.23
C PHE A 32 -7.08 11.61 7.71
N GLN A 33 -6.62 10.38 7.94
CA GLN A 33 -7.47 9.32 8.49
C GLN A 33 -7.93 9.64 9.92
N ALA A 34 -7.02 10.16 10.76
CA ALA A 34 -7.30 10.53 12.14
C ALA A 34 -8.31 11.69 12.26
N ALA A 35 -8.41 12.55 11.24
CA ALA A 35 -9.44 13.59 11.18
C ALA A 35 -10.87 13.01 11.04
N GLY A 36 -11.01 11.73 10.69
CA GLY A 36 -12.24 10.95 10.78
C GLY A 36 -13.31 11.26 9.73
N ASN A 37 -13.04 12.16 8.79
CA ASN A 37 -14.00 12.60 7.75
C ASN A 37 -13.48 12.39 6.32
N LYS A 38 -12.42 11.59 6.12
CA LYS A 38 -11.77 11.41 4.81
C LYS A 38 -11.47 9.95 4.54
N THR A 39 -11.78 9.52 3.32
CA THR A 39 -11.38 8.23 2.78
C THR A 39 -10.11 8.42 1.95
N VAL A 40 -9.13 7.54 2.12
CA VAL A 40 -7.92 7.51 1.29
C VAL A 40 -7.92 6.23 0.48
N LEU A 41 -7.82 6.35 -0.84
CA LEU A 41 -7.50 5.23 -1.72
C LEU A 41 -6.06 5.41 -2.20
N LEU A 42 -5.22 4.43 -1.89
CA LEU A 42 -3.81 4.41 -2.24
C LEU A 42 -3.53 3.23 -3.15
N VAL A 43 -2.94 3.51 -4.31
CA VAL A 43 -2.33 2.50 -5.18
C VAL A 43 -0.84 2.54 -4.96
N GLU A 44 -0.26 1.45 -4.48
CA GLU A 44 1.16 1.35 -4.17
C GLU A 44 1.66 -0.07 -4.35
N HIS A 45 2.92 -0.20 -4.77
CA HIS A 45 3.64 -1.47 -4.77
C HIS A 45 4.58 -1.58 -3.56
N ASN A 46 4.81 -0.48 -2.83
CA ASN A 46 5.61 -0.51 -1.61
C ASN A 46 4.82 -1.13 -0.43
N MET A 47 5.09 -2.40 -0.13
CA MET A 47 4.40 -3.14 0.94
C MET A 47 4.58 -2.54 2.33
N ASN A 48 5.69 -1.85 2.62
CA ASN A 48 5.85 -1.16 3.90
C ASN A 48 4.80 -0.06 4.06
N VAL A 49 4.57 0.72 2.99
CA VAL A 49 3.59 1.80 2.98
C VAL A 49 2.19 1.23 3.07
N VAL A 50 1.83 0.31 2.18
CA VAL A 50 0.49 -0.28 2.09
C VAL A 50 0.09 -0.92 3.43
N MET A 51 0.98 -1.65 4.08
CA MET A 51 0.69 -2.31 5.36
C MET A 51 0.55 -1.35 6.54
N ARG A 52 1.18 -0.15 6.48
CA ARG A 52 1.15 0.83 7.58
C ARG A 52 -0.02 1.80 7.53
N VAL A 53 -0.59 2.03 6.35
CA VAL A 53 -1.60 3.07 6.14
C VAL A 53 -3.00 2.54 5.84
N SER A 54 -3.13 1.28 5.44
CA SER A 54 -4.39 0.73 4.93
C SER A 54 -5.16 -0.04 5.99
N ASP A 55 -6.45 0.27 6.12
CA ASP A 55 -7.40 -0.57 6.88
C ASP A 55 -7.79 -1.84 6.11
N VAL A 56 -7.92 -1.71 4.79
CA VAL A 56 -8.26 -2.79 3.84
C VAL A 56 -7.28 -2.71 2.66
N ILE A 57 -6.79 -3.85 2.21
CA ILE A 57 -5.91 -3.99 1.06
C ILE A 57 -6.57 -4.91 0.04
N THR A 58 -6.60 -4.46 -1.21
CA THR A 58 -7.00 -5.25 -2.37
C THR A 58 -5.76 -5.54 -3.22
N VAL A 59 -5.44 -6.81 -3.40
CA VAL A 59 -4.33 -7.26 -4.25
C VAL A 59 -4.87 -7.66 -5.61
N MET A 60 -4.31 -7.11 -6.69
CA MET A 60 -4.76 -7.35 -8.05
C MET A 60 -3.61 -7.83 -8.93
N HIS A 61 -3.85 -8.86 -9.73
CA HIS A 61 -2.90 -9.40 -10.69
C HIS A 61 -3.60 -9.73 -12.01
N TYR A 62 -3.01 -9.31 -13.14
CA TYR A 62 -3.63 -9.43 -14.48
C TYR A 62 -5.10 -8.95 -14.57
N GLY A 63 -5.43 -7.87 -13.87
CA GLY A 63 -6.79 -7.32 -13.85
C GLY A 63 -7.82 -8.18 -13.10
N GLN A 64 -7.37 -9.13 -12.27
CA GLN A 64 -8.20 -9.94 -11.39
C GLN A 64 -7.82 -9.66 -9.93
N VAL A 65 -8.81 -9.52 -9.06
CA VAL A 65 -8.58 -9.43 -7.61
C VAL A 65 -8.15 -10.81 -7.12
N LEU A 66 -6.95 -10.89 -6.56
CA LEU A 66 -6.40 -12.12 -5.97
C LEU A 66 -6.85 -12.29 -4.52
N ALA A 67 -6.85 -11.19 -3.76
CA ALA A 67 -7.22 -11.16 -2.35
C ALA A 67 -7.71 -9.77 -1.96
N GLU A 68 -8.59 -9.72 -0.96
CA GLU A 68 -9.02 -8.50 -0.31
C GLU A 68 -9.21 -8.78 1.17
N GLY A 69 -8.72 -7.90 2.05
CA GLY A 69 -8.87 -8.06 3.49
C GLY A 69 -8.03 -7.08 4.29
N THR A 70 -7.90 -7.32 5.59
CA THR A 70 -7.00 -6.52 6.42
C THR A 70 -5.53 -6.78 6.05
N PRO A 71 -4.59 -5.91 6.42
CA PRO A 71 -3.16 -6.19 6.29
C PRO A 71 -2.72 -7.56 6.82
N ALA A 72 -3.31 -7.99 7.94
CA ALA A 72 -3.02 -9.30 8.51
C ALA A 72 -3.52 -10.44 7.62
N ASP A 73 -4.75 -10.34 7.10
CA ASP A 73 -5.35 -11.37 6.24
C ASP A 73 -4.62 -11.48 4.90
N VAL A 74 -4.27 -10.35 4.29
CA VAL A 74 -3.56 -10.29 3.02
C VAL A 74 -2.14 -10.83 3.14
N THR A 75 -1.43 -10.51 4.23
CA THR A 75 -0.07 -11.04 4.47
C THR A 75 -0.07 -12.55 4.72
N ALA A 76 -1.14 -13.09 5.31
CA ALA A 76 -1.30 -14.52 5.57
C ALA A 76 -1.78 -15.31 4.34
N ASN A 77 -2.17 -14.64 3.25
CA ASN A 77 -2.73 -15.28 2.06
C ASN A 77 -1.62 -15.90 1.19
N GLU A 78 -1.59 -17.23 1.09
CA GLU A 78 -0.58 -17.98 0.32
C GLU A 78 -0.46 -17.53 -1.15
N VAL A 79 -1.58 -17.18 -1.81
CA VAL A 79 -1.57 -16.70 -3.21
C VAL A 79 -0.91 -15.32 -3.31
N VAL A 80 -1.14 -14.44 -2.34
CA VAL A 80 -0.47 -13.13 -2.27
C VAL A 80 1.02 -13.31 -1.99
N GLN A 81 1.38 -14.23 -1.09
CA GLN A 81 2.78 -14.55 -0.81
C GLN A 81 3.48 -15.08 -2.06
N GLU A 82 2.88 -16.00 -2.80
CA GLU A 82 3.47 -16.52 -4.04
C GLU A 82 3.61 -15.42 -5.11
N ALA A 83 2.59 -14.60 -5.32
CA ALA A 83 2.59 -13.56 -6.36
C ALA A 83 3.48 -12.35 -6.06
N TYR A 84 3.64 -11.95 -4.78
CA TYR A 84 4.34 -10.72 -4.39
C TYR A 84 5.55 -10.93 -3.46
N LEU A 85 5.55 -11.95 -2.61
CA LEU A 85 6.71 -12.26 -1.75
C LEU A 85 7.65 -13.31 -2.37
N GLY A 86 7.14 -14.19 -3.22
CA GLY A 86 7.94 -15.17 -3.95
C GLY A 86 9.01 -14.51 -4.81
N THR A 87 8.68 -13.38 -5.45
CA THR A 87 9.62 -12.56 -6.22
C THR A 87 10.61 -11.80 -5.33
N LEU A 88 10.19 -11.29 -4.17
CA LEU A 88 11.09 -10.67 -3.18
C LEU A 88 12.12 -11.66 -2.61
N TYR A 89 11.77 -12.94 -2.47
CA TYR A 89 12.70 -13.97 -2.01
C TYR A 89 13.55 -14.57 -3.14
N GLU A 90 13.09 -14.56 -4.39
CA GLU A 90 13.92 -14.92 -5.55
C GLU A 90 15.07 -13.93 -5.74
N ASP A 91 14.85 -12.62 -5.58
CA ASP A 91 15.91 -11.60 -5.68
C ASP A 91 16.96 -11.71 -4.56
N VAL A 92 16.60 -12.24 -3.37
CA VAL A 92 17.56 -12.49 -2.28
C VAL A 92 18.26 -13.85 -2.43
N ALA A 93 17.63 -14.82 -3.10
CA ALA A 93 18.20 -16.14 -3.34
C ALA A 93 19.19 -16.18 -4.52
N THR A 94 19.01 -15.31 -5.53
CA THR A 94 20.02 -15.06 -6.56
C THR A 94 20.89 -13.86 -6.20
N GLY A 95 21.67 -13.99 -5.12
CA GLY A 95 22.80 -13.10 -4.89
C GLY A 95 23.75 -13.15 -6.08
N SER A 96 23.74 -12.10 -6.89
CA SER A 96 24.74 -11.83 -7.93
C SER A 96 25.56 -10.60 -7.60
#